data_AF-A0A7S0KWA1-F1
#
_entry.id   AF-A0A7S0KWA1-F1
#
_cell.length_a   1.000
_cell.length_b   1.000
_cell.length_c   1.000
_cell.angle_alpha   90.00
_cell.angle_beta   90.00
_cell.angle_gamma   90.00
#
_symmetry.space_group_name_H-M   'P 1'
#
loop_
_entity.id
_entity.type
_entity.pdbx_description
1 polymer ?
#
loop_
_entity_poly.entity_id
_entity_poly.type
_entity_poly.pdbx_seq_one_letter_code
_entity_poly.pdbx_strand_id
1 'polypeptide(L)'
;LAAMCAVVPGLAGPALAFEAFASGRCDAGQKLEVLDAVADAARELAALPPVPDRDGDGTPRVGFADGDARLLGDSRASKPLATPRVQKVGRERVFAPSSLARLRAGPSAVAQSATSKPRRTRAHLIAASLAGPLLAGAIEMVRSAEDRAFAASREEAAVRADPGAVHVPGGGIDALVLGRALGCLGECCAAARNAPDAAKIAGGVLELALSPGAMNHAQPHVRRAALFACVGAVTSVPPAAAWHALSGGVGGVAAGSA
;
A
#
# COMPACT_ATOMS: atom_id res chain seq x y z
N LEU A 1 7.29 -8.13 -13.20
CA LEU A 1 5.97 -8.05 -12.55
C LEU A 1 5.73 -6.70 -11.87
N ALA A 2 6.58 -6.29 -10.92
CA ALA A 2 6.42 -5.02 -10.18
C ALA A 2 6.23 -3.78 -11.08
N ALA A 3 7.06 -3.64 -12.12
CA ALA A 3 6.93 -2.54 -13.09
C ALA A 3 5.56 -2.52 -13.81
N MET A 4 5.00 -3.68 -14.16
CA MET A 4 3.67 -3.74 -14.79
C MET A 4 2.57 -3.34 -13.80
N CYS A 5 2.67 -3.77 -12.53
CA CYS A 5 1.75 -3.36 -11.47
C CYS A 5 1.84 -1.87 -11.12
N ALA A 6 3.02 -1.26 -11.25
CA ALA A 6 3.18 0.18 -11.05
C ALA A 6 2.63 1.02 -12.22
N VAL A 7 2.70 0.49 -13.46
CA VAL A 7 2.24 1.20 -14.66
C VAL A 7 0.74 1.02 -14.91
N VAL A 8 0.22 -0.20 -14.75
CA VAL A 8 -1.21 -0.54 -14.97
C VAL A 8 -1.78 -1.30 -13.77
N PRO A 9 -1.81 -0.69 -12.57
CA PRO A 9 -2.23 -1.39 -11.35
C PRO A 9 -3.61 -2.02 -11.47
N GLY A 10 -4.58 -1.30 -12.04
CA GLY A 10 -5.98 -1.74 -12.11
C GLY A 10 -6.25 -3.01 -12.94
N LEU A 11 -5.32 -3.39 -13.83
CA LEU A 11 -5.40 -4.65 -14.57
C LEU A 11 -4.41 -5.69 -14.01
N ALA A 12 -3.15 -5.30 -13.83
CA ALA A 12 -2.11 -6.23 -13.43
C ALA A 12 -2.29 -6.74 -11.99
N GLY A 13 -2.71 -5.88 -11.07
CA GLY A 13 -2.89 -6.23 -9.66
C GLY A 13 -3.95 -7.32 -9.43
N PRO A 14 -5.21 -7.12 -9.88
CA PRO A 14 -6.25 -8.15 -9.75
C PRO A 14 -5.91 -9.43 -10.52
N ALA A 15 -5.33 -9.33 -11.71
CA ALA A 15 -4.95 -10.50 -12.51
C ALA A 15 -3.89 -11.36 -11.80
N LEU A 16 -2.85 -10.74 -11.22
CA LEU A 16 -1.82 -11.46 -10.49
C LEU A 16 -2.35 -12.06 -9.18
N ALA A 17 -3.21 -11.35 -8.46
CA ALA A 17 -3.84 -11.88 -7.26
C ALA A 17 -4.74 -13.09 -7.58
N PHE A 18 -5.53 -13.02 -8.65
CA PHE A 18 -6.32 -14.14 -9.12
C PHE A 18 -5.44 -15.34 -9.52
N GLU A 19 -4.39 -15.09 -10.31
CA GLU A 19 -3.50 -16.16 -10.75
C GLU A 19 -2.81 -16.84 -9.56
N ALA A 20 -2.29 -16.05 -8.62
CA ALA A 20 -1.57 -16.56 -7.46
C ALA A 20 -2.47 -17.30 -6.46
N PHE A 21 -3.69 -16.81 -6.19
CA PHE A 21 -4.49 -17.31 -5.06
C PHE A 21 -5.81 -18.00 -5.43
N ALA A 22 -6.35 -17.78 -6.64
CA ALA A 22 -7.64 -18.35 -7.05
C ALA A 22 -7.52 -19.39 -8.18
N SER A 23 -6.55 -19.25 -9.08
CA SER A 23 -6.45 -20.14 -10.26
C SER A 23 -6.05 -21.58 -9.94
N GLY A 24 -5.40 -21.80 -8.79
CA GLY A 24 -4.79 -23.09 -8.42
C GLY A 24 -3.57 -23.50 -9.25
N ARG A 25 -3.10 -22.65 -10.17
CA ARG A 25 -1.99 -22.95 -11.09
C ARG A 25 -0.62 -22.58 -10.54
N CYS A 26 -0.56 -21.66 -9.58
CA CYS A 26 0.70 -21.20 -9.01
C CYS A 26 1.18 -22.10 -7.87
N ASP A 27 2.45 -22.47 -7.93
CA ASP A 27 3.16 -23.05 -6.79
C ASP A 27 3.50 -21.97 -5.74
N ALA A 28 4.04 -22.39 -4.60
CA ALA A 28 4.35 -21.43 -3.54
C ALA A 28 5.48 -20.46 -3.88
N GLY A 29 6.47 -20.88 -4.68
CA GLY A 29 7.54 -19.99 -5.15
C GLY A 29 6.97 -18.84 -5.97
N GLN A 30 6.10 -19.15 -6.94
CA GLN A 30 5.40 -18.16 -7.76
C GLN A 30 4.50 -17.24 -6.93
N LYS A 31 3.79 -17.78 -5.93
CA LYS A 31 2.98 -16.95 -5.00
C LYS A 31 3.86 -15.93 -4.25
N LEU A 32 5.04 -16.34 -3.78
CA LEU A 32 5.97 -15.44 -3.10
C LEU A 32 6.50 -14.36 -4.05
N GLU A 33 6.87 -14.71 -5.28
CA GLU A 33 7.30 -13.73 -6.29
C GLU A 33 6.21 -12.69 -6.62
N VAL A 34 4.95 -13.13 -6.70
CA VAL A 34 3.80 -12.22 -6.90
C VAL A 34 3.64 -11.28 -5.71
N LEU A 35 3.75 -11.77 -4.48
CA LEU A 35 3.67 -10.94 -3.28
C LEU A 35 4.80 -9.91 -3.20
N ASP A 36 6.04 -10.31 -3.54
CA ASP A 36 7.18 -9.38 -3.63
C ASP A 36 6.96 -8.32 -4.71
N ALA A 37 6.47 -8.72 -5.88
CA ALA A 37 6.16 -7.80 -6.97
C ALA A 37 5.06 -6.79 -6.59
N VAL A 38 4.04 -7.22 -5.86
CA VAL A 38 2.96 -6.34 -5.39
C VAL A 38 3.49 -5.36 -4.33
N ALA A 39 4.29 -5.83 -3.39
CA ALA A 39 4.90 -4.99 -2.36
C ALA A 39 5.83 -3.91 -2.97
N ASP A 40 6.69 -4.31 -3.91
CA ASP A 40 7.54 -3.39 -4.66
C ASP A 40 6.70 -2.38 -5.46
N ALA A 41 5.65 -2.83 -6.15
CA ALA A 41 4.76 -1.94 -6.89
C ALA A 41 4.02 -0.94 -5.99
N ALA A 42 3.58 -1.35 -4.80
CA ALA A 42 2.97 -0.46 -3.83
C ALA A 42 3.96 0.62 -3.36
N ARG A 43 5.21 0.25 -3.08
CA ARG A 43 6.28 1.20 -2.72
C ARG A 43 6.58 2.18 -3.86
N GLU A 44 6.67 1.70 -5.09
CA GLU A 44 6.86 2.54 -6.28
C GLU A 44 5.68 3.51 -6.49
N LEU A 45 4.44 3.03 -6.40
CA LEU A 45 3.24 3.88 -6.54
C LEU A 45 3.16 4.97 -5.47
N ALA A 46 3.63 4.68 -4.25
CA ALA A 46 3.68 5.65 -3.17
C ALA A 46 4.83 6.67 -3.33
N ALA A 47 5.93 6.29 -4.00
CA ALA A 47 7.07 7.15 -4.27
C ALA A 47 6.86 8.09 -5.48
N LEU A 48 5.97 7.72 -6.40
CA LEU A 48 5.70 8.52 -7.59
C LEU A 48 5.11 9.90 -7.26
N PRO A 49 5.52 10.95 -7.99
CA PRO A 49 4.98 12.29 -7.79
C PRO A 49 3.48 12.33 -8.05
N PRO A 50 2.74 13.23 -7.38
CA PRO A 50 1.31 13.38 -7.60
C PRO A 50 1.03 13.74 -9.06
N VAL A 51 -0.04 13.16 -9.61
CA VAL A 51 -0.45 13.43 -10.99
C VAL A 51 -0.84 14.91 -11.08
N PRO A 52 -0.30 15.69 -12.05
CA PRO A 52 -0.77 17.05 -12.26
C PRO A 52 -2.25 17.02 -12.65
N ASP A 53 -3.06 17.83 -11.97
CA ASP A 53 -4.50 17.96 -12.29
C ASP A 53 -4.65 18.37 -13.76
N ARG A 54 -5.05 17.42 -14.62
CA ARG A 54 -5.69 17.74 -15.90
C ARG A 54 -7.15 18.01 -15.57
N ASP A 55 -7.45 19.26 -15.23
CA ASP A 55 -8.82 19.74 -15.30
C ASP A 55 -9.30 19.52 -16.76
N GLY A 56 -10.55 19.07 -16.94
CA GLY A 56 -11.14 18.64 -18.21
C GLY A 56 -11.34 19.71 -19.29
N ASP A 57 -10.63 20.83 -19.18
CA ASP A 57 -10.45 21.80 -20.25
C ASP A 57 -9.00 21.63 -20.71
N GLY A 58 -8.78 21.23 -21.96
CA GLY A 58 -7.51 20.74 -22.53
C GLY A 58 -6.28 21.67 -22.44
N THR A 59 -6.28 22.67 -21.57
CA THR A 59 -5.12 23.47 -21.19
C THR A 59 -4.42 22.85 -19.99
N PRO A 60 -3.16 22.36 -20.12
CA PRO A 60 -2.36 22.05 -18.95
C PRO A 60 -2.19 23.34 -18.15
N ARG A 61 -2.74 23.39 -16.93
CA ARG A 61 -2.29 24.37 -15.94
C ARG A 61 -0.86 24.00 -15.60
N VAL A 62 0.07 24.61 -16.33
CA VAL A 62 1.45 24.76 -15.89
C VAL A 62 1.38 25.62 -14.64
N GLY A 63 1.15 24.97 -13.50
CA GLY A 63 1.57 25.52 -12.23
C GLY A 63 3.07 25.67 -12.36
N PHE A 64 3.54 26.90 -12.51
CA PHE A 64 4.94 27.26 -12.37
C PHE A 64 5.39 26.88 -10.95
N ALA A 65 5.65 25.60 -10.73
CA ALA A 65 6.62 25.15 -9.77
C ALA A 65 7.97 25.53 -10.39
N ASP A 66 8.49 26.65 -9.91
CA ASP A 66 9.76 27.23 -10.28
C ASP A 66 10.86 26.16 -10.29
N GLY A 67 11.47 25.92 -11.47
CA GLY A 67 12.69 25.14 -11.62
C GLY A 67 12.61 23.83 -12.41
N ASP A 68 12.27 23.88 -13.70
CA ASP A 68 13.01 23.13 -14.76
C ASP A 68 12.46 23.40 -16.17
N ALA A 69 12.54 24.65 -16.63
CA ALA A 69 12.28 25.01 -18.02
C ALA A 69 13.52 25.69 -18.63
N ARG A 70 14.55 24.90 -18.94
CA ARG A 70 15.71 25.37 -19.76
C ARG A 70 16.25 24.31 -20.72
N LEU A 71 15.39 23.48 -21.29
CA LEU A 71 15.73 22.72 -22.48
C LEU A 71 14.57 22.85 -23.47
N LEU A 72 14.70 23.84 -24.34
CA LEU A 72 14.23 23.91 -25.73
C LEU A 72 14.13 25.40 -26.08
N GLY A 73 15.13 25.89 -26.81
CA GLY A 73 15.08 27.21 -27.39
C GLY A 73 14.01 27.26 -28.46
N ASP A 74 13.30 28.38 -28.53
CA ASP A 74 13.11 29.02 -29.82
C ASP A 74 12.77 30.50 -29.67
N SER A 75 13.40 31.26 -30.55
CA SER A 75 13.40 32.70 -30.64
C SER A 75 12.06 33.23 -31.15
N ARG A 76 11.41 34.13 -30.40
CA ARG A 76 10.66 35.26 -30.99
C ARG A 76 10.35 36.33 -29.97
N ALA A 77 10.59 37.56 -30.42
CA ALA A 77 10.70 38.77 -29.64
C ALA A 77 9.36 39.28 -29.09
N SER A 78 9.40 39.79 -27.85
CA SER A 78 8.77 41.06 -27.48
C SER A 78 9.33 41.53 -26.13
N LYS A 79 10.11 42.62 -26.13
CA LYS A 79 10.40 43.42 -24.92
C LYS A 79 9.10 44.15 -24.49
N PRO A 80 8.92 44.50 -23.20
CA PRO A 80 9.44 45.81 -22.77
C PRO A 80 9.97 45.91 -21.33
N LEU A 81 10.84 46.91 -21.18
CA LEU A 81 11.15 47.77 -20.04
C LEU A 81 11.80 47.23 -18.75
N ALA A 82 12.94 47.86 -18.47
CA ALA A 82 13.89 47.61 -17.40
C ALA A 82 13.51 48.29 -16.08
N THR A 83 13.85 47.63 -14.97
CA THR A 83 14.43 48.26 -13.77
C THR A 83 15.58 47.37 -13.27
N PRO A 84 16.69 47.93 -12.77
CA PRO A 84 17.95 47.20 -12.62
C PRO A 84 17.95 46.35 -11.36
N ARG A 85 18.08 45.03 -11.51
CA ARG A 85 18.29 44.10 -10.38
C ARG A 85 19.76 44.11 -9.99
N VAL A 86 20.04 44.42 -8.73
CA VAL A 86 21.32 44.12 -8.07
C VAL A 86 21.57 42.62 -8.20
N GLN A 87 22.57 42.26 -8.99
CA GLN A 87 22.95 40.88 -9.28
C GLN A 87 23.78 40.32 -8.13
N LYS A 88 23.14 39.64 -7.17
CA LYS A 88 23.86 38.82 -6.18
C LYS A 88 24.43 37.59 -6.89
N VAL A 89 25.73 37.61 -7.13
CA VAL A 89 26.52 36.46 -7.60
C VAL A 89 26.92 35.63 -6.38
N GLY A 90 26.57 34.35 -6.37
CA GLY A 90 26.85 33.42 -5.27
C GLY A 90 25.63 32.57 -4.94
N ARG A 91 25.46 31.45 -5.64
CA ARG A 91 24.38 30.48 -5.37
C ARG A 91 24.86 29.54 -4.27
N GLU A 92 24.79 29.97 -3.01
CA GLU A 92 25.00 29.06 -1.88
C GLU A 92 23.93 27.96 -1.92
N ARG A 93 24.38 26.71 -1.99
CA ARG A 93 23.52 25.53 -1.94
C ARG A 93 23.06 25.31 -0.50
N VAL A 94 22.02 26.00 -0.08
CA VAL A 94 21.33 25.69 1.17
C VAL A 94 20.35 24.54 0.91
N PHE A 95 20.81 23.31 1.17
CA PHE A 95 19.95 22.13 1.29
C PHE A 95 19.10 22.26 2.56
N ALA A 96 18.01 23.02 2.49
CA ALA A 96 16.94 22.89 3.47
C ALA A 96 15.98 21.79 2.99
N PRO A 97 15.60 20.81 3.83
CA PRO A 97 14.58 19.85 3.47
C PRO A 97 13.28 20.57 3.12
N SER A 98 12.53 20.05 2.15
CA SER A 98 11.29 20.66 1.61
C SER A 98 10.19 20.89 2.66
N SER A 99 10.33 20.30 3.85
CA SER A 99 9.52 20.57 5.04
C SER A 99 9.77 21.96 5.64
N LEU A 100 10.99 22.49 5.58
CA LEU A 100 11.36 23.81 6.10
C LEU A 100 10.96 24.94 5.14
N ALA A 101 10.92 24.65 3.82
CA ALA A 101 10.39 25.56 2.82
C ALA A 101 8.90 25.87 3.05
N ARG A 102 8.13 24.87 3.50
CA ARG A 102 6.70 25.03 3.85
C ARG A 102 6.48 25.85 5.12
N LEU A 103 7.41 25.80 6.07
CA LEU A 103 7.39 26.65 7.27
C LEU A 103 7.75 28.12 6.98
N ARG A 104 8.56 28.38 5.94
CA ARG A 104 8.93 29.73 5.52
C ARG A 104 7.88 30.41 4.64
N ALA A 105 7.08 29.62 3.93
CA ALA A 105 5.92 30.12 3.22
C ALA A 105 4.85 30.44 4.27
N GLY A 106 4.73 31.72 4.66
CA GLY A 106 3.87 32.18 5.74
C GLY A 106 2.39 31.74 5.60
N PRO A 107 1.53 32.09 6.57
CA PRO A 107 0.17 31.53 6.73
C PRO A 107 -0.74 31.66 5.50
N SER A 108 -0.42 32.57 4.56
CA SER A 108 -1.13 32.73 3.29
C SER A 108 -0.90 31.56 2.30
N ALA A 109 0.27 30.91 2.32
CA ALA A 109 0.54 29.75 1.46
C ALA A 109 -0.14 28.47 1.97
N VAL A 110 -0.35 28.35 3.29
CA VAL A 110 -1.15 27.28 3.89
C VAL A 110 -2.63 27.44 3.54
N ALA A 111 -3.14 28.67 3.50
CA ALA A 111 -4.52 28.95 3.06
C ALA A 111 -4.73 28.67 1.56
N GLN A 112 -3.75 28.93 0.69
CA GLN A 112 -3.79 28.53 -0.72
C GLN A 112 -3.59 27.02 -0.94
N SER A 113 -2.88 26.34 -0.03
CA SER A 113 -2.78 24.88 -0.02
C SER A 113 -4.07 24.21 0.49
N ALA A 114 -4.86 24.89 1.33
CA ALA A 114 -6.17 24.42 1.78
C ALA A 114 -7.26 24.57 0.70
N THR A 115 -7.08 25.49 -0.25
CA THR A 115 -7.94 25.61 -1.46
C THR A 115 -7.40 24.83 -2.66
N SER A 116 -6.16 24.32 -2.59
CA SER A 116 -5.64 23.38 -3.59
C SER A 116 -6.31 22.03 -3.40
N LYS A 117 -6.98 21.52 -4.44
CA LYS A 117 -7.54 20.17 -4.48
C LYS A 117 -6.51 19.17 -3.95
N PRO A 118 -6.91 18.14 -3.17
CA PRO A 118 -5.98 17.15 -2.65
C PRO A 118 -5.16 16.57 -3.81
N ARG A 119 -3.84 16.84 -3.82
CA ARG A 119 -2.92 16.33 -4.84
C ARG A 119 -3.05 14.80 -4.87
N ARG A 120 -3.61 14.26 -5.95
CA ARG A 120 -3.80 12.81 -6.12
C ARG A 120 -2.43 12.15 -6.25
N THR A 121 -1.93 11.62 -5.15
CA THR A 121 -0.82 10.64 -5.16
C THR A 121 -1.33 9.37 -5.82
N ARG A 122 -0.47 8.62 -6.51
CA ARG A 122 -0.88 7.33 -7.11
C ARG A 122 -1.18 6.25 -6.05
N ALA A 123 -0.97 6.56 -4.77
CA ALA A 123 -1.33 5.71 -3.65
C ALA A 123 -2.83 5.33 -3.63
N HIS A 124 -3.73 6.15 -4.19
CA HIS A 124 -5.15 5.82 -4.33
C HIS A 124 -5.43 4.55 -5.16
N LEU A 125 -4.45 4.11 -5.97
CA LEU A 125 -4.58 2.89 -6.79
C LEU A 125 -4.25 1.63 -5.99
N ILE A 126 -3.52 1.74 -4.88
CA ILE A 126 -3.00 0.60 -4.11
C ILE A 126 -4.14 -0.20 -3.51
N ALA A 127 -5.14 0.47 -2.96
CA ALA A 127 -6.28 -0.16 -2.30
C ALA A 127 -7.06 -1.09 -3.21
N ALA A 128 -7.68 -0.53 -4.25
CA ALA A 128 -8.56 -1.26 -5.15
C ALA A 128 -7.81 -2.24 -6.05
N SER A 129 -6.56 -1.92 -6.41
CA SER A 129 -5.84 -2.68 -7.42
C SER A 129 -4.89 -3.72 -6.84
N LEU A 130 -4.31 -3.48 -5.67
CA LEU A 130 -3.28 -4.35 -5.09
C LEU A 130 -3.74 -5.00 -3.78
N ALA A 131 -4.05 -4.20 -2.77
CA ALA A 131 -4.35 -4.69 -1.42
C ALA A 131 -5.70 -5.43 -1.35
N GLY A 132 -6.74 -4.90 -2.00
CA GLY A 132 -8.09 -5.49 -2.00
C GLY A 132 -8.13 -6.91 -2.58
N PRO A 133 -7.62 -7.15 -3.80
CA PRO A 133 -7.55 -8.50 -4.36
C PRO A 133 -6.71 -9.47 -3.51
N LEU A 134 -5.61 -8.99 -2.91
CA LEU A 134 -4.78 -9.79 -2.01
C LEU A 134 -5.49 -10.14 -0.69
N LEU A 135 -6.29 -9.23 -0.14
CA LEU A 135 -7.08 -9.47 1.08
C LEU A 135 -8.03 -10.65 0.89
N ALA A 136 -8.71 -10.74 -0.26
CA ALA A 136 -9.62 -11.85 -0.56
C ALA A 136 -8.89 -13.21 -0.52
N GLY A 137 -7.72 -13.31 -1.16
CA GLY A 137 -6.91 -14.53 -1.13
C GLY A 137 -6.33 -14.84 0.26
N ALA A 138 -5.94 -13.81 1.01
CA ALA A 138 -5.37 -13.97 2.34
C ALA A 138 -6.40 -14.42 3.39
N ILE A 139 -7.67 -13.98 3.26
CA ILE A 139 -8.79 -14.46 4.09
C ILE A 139 -8.94 -15.98 3.97
N GLU A 140 -8.93 -16.51 2.75
CA GLU A 140 -9.06 -17.95 2.51
C GLU A 140 -7.86 -18.74 3.06
N MET A 141 -6.64 -18.19 2.95
CA MET A 141 -5.46 -18.82 3.56
C MET A 141 -5.53 -18.87 5.09
N VAL A 142 -6.03 -17.80 5.74
CA VAL A 142 -6.23 -17.76 7.19
C VAL A 142 -7.29 -18.77 7.61
N ARG A 143 -8.43 -18.85 6.91
CA ARG A 143 -9.47 -19.85 7.17
C ARG A 143 -8.93 -21.27 7.06
N SER A 144 -8.19 -21.56 5.99
CA SER A 144 -7.56 -22.88 5.83
C SER A 144 -6.54 -23.18 6.94
N ALA A 145 -5.82 -22.16 7.42
CA ALA A 145 -4.91 -22.32 8.55
C ALA A 145 -5.64 -22.62 9.86
N GLU A 146 -6.80 -22.01 10.10
CA GLU A 146 -7.66 -22.29 11.27
C GLU A 146 -8.21 -23.73 11.24
N ASP A 147 -8.72 -24.17 10.09
CA ASP A 147 -9.23 -25.54 9.91
C ASP A 147 -8.13 -26.58 10.16
N ARG A 148 -6.92 -26.32 9.64
CA ARG A 148 -5.75 -27.18 9.86
C ARG A 148 -5.26 -27.16 11.30
N ALA A 149 -5.28 -26.01 11.97
CA ALA A 149 -4.92 -25.91 13.38
C ALA A 149 -5.90 -26.71 14.24
N PHE A 150 -7.20 -26.67 13.91
CA PHE A 150 -8.21 -27.48 14.58
C PHE A 150 -7.97 -28.98 14.37
N ALA A 151 -7.70 -29.42 13.13
CA ALA A 151 -7.34 -30.80 12.83
C ALA A 151 -6.07 -31.25 13.57
N ALA A 152 -5.02 -30.42 13.53
CA ALA A 152 -3.75 -30.69 14.23
C ALA A 152 -3.94 -30.81 15.74
N SER A 153 -4.79 -29.98 16.36
CA SER A 153 -5.07 -30.08 17.80
C SER A 153 -5.74 -31.41 18.19
N ARG A 154 -6.57 -31.97 17.30
CA ARG A 154 -7.19 -33.29 17.49
C ARG A 154 -6.17 -34.42 17.33
N GLU A 155 -5.29 -34.29 16.35
CA GLU A 155 -4.19 -35.23 16.14
C GLU A 155 -3.19 -35.18 17.29
N GLU A 156 -2.79 -34.01 17.78
CA GLU A 156 -1.93 -33.86 18.95
C GLU A 156 -2.54 -34.50 20.21
N ALA A 157 -3.85 -34.38 20.40
CA ALA A 157 -4.55 -35.05 21.50
C ALA A 157 -4.51 -36.58 21.37
N ALA A 158 -4.58 -37.10 20.13
CA ALA A 158 -4.43 -38.53 19.86
C ALA A 158 -2.97 -39.01 19.99
N VAL A 159 -2.00 -38.20 19.56
CA VAL A 159 -0.56 -38.48 19.65
C VAL A 159 -0.06 -38.43 21.10
N ARG A 160 -0.61 -37.57 21.96
CA ARG A 160 -0.32 -37.64 23.41
C ARG A 160 -0.70 -38.99 24.04
N ALA A 161 -1.58 -39.76 23.42
CA ALA A 161 -1.92 -41.11 23.84
C ALA A 161 -0.98 -42.20 23.27
N ASP A 162 -0.11 -41.87 22.30
CA ASP A 162 0.84 -42.79 21.67
C ASP A 162 2.28 -42.24 21.69
N PRO A 163 3.18 -42.80 22.54
CA PRO A 163 4.57 -42.34 22.68
C PRO A 163 5.43 -42.45 21.42
N GLY A 164 4.99 -43.18 20.38
CA GLY A 164 5.74 -43.40 19.15
C GLY A 164 5.46 -42.40 18.02
N ALA A 165 4.47 -41.52 18.17
CA ALA A 165 4.03 -40.68 17.07
C ALA A 165 4.86 -39.38 16.93
N VAL A 166 5.44 -39.20 15.74
CA VAL A 166 6.20 -38.00 15.37
C VAL A 166 5.24 -36.92 14.90
N HIS A 167 5.03 -35.89 15.72
CA HIS A 167 4.23 -34.72 15.34
C HIS A 167 5.12 -33.67 14.66
N VAL A 168 4.82 -33.31 13.42
CA VAL A 168 5.43 -32.16 12.74
C VAL A 168 4.46 -30.99 12.88
N PRO A 169 4.82 -29.91 13.62
CA PRO A 169 3.94 -28.78 13.81
C PRO A 169 3.53 -28.18 12.46
N GLY A 170 2.22 -28.15 12.24
CA GLY A 170 1.59 -27.81 10.97
C GLY A 170 1.94 -26.41 10.46
N GLY A 171 1.83 -26.24 9.14
CA GLY A 171 1.96 -24.95 8.47
C GLY A 171 2.70 -25.05 7.14
N GLY A 172 3.75 -25.87 7.07
CA GLY A 172 4.48 -26.16 5.84
C GLY A 172 4.80 -24.92 4.99
N ILE A 173 4.76 -25.10 3.67
CA ILE A 173 5.01 -24.05 2.69
C ILE A 173 3.89 -22.99 2.69
N ASP A 174 2.65 -23.38 3.00
CA ASP A 174 1.50 -22.46 3.02
C ASP A 174 1.63 -21.39 4.12
N ALA A 175 2.21 -21.72 5.28
CA ALA A 175 2.50 -20.76 6.33
C ALA A 175 3.53 -19.71 5.90
N LEU A 176 4.51 -20.08 5.06
CA LEU A 176 5.45 -19.12 4.48
C LEU A 176 4.72 -18.13 3.56
N VAL A 177 3.84 -18.64 2.70
CA VAL A 177 3.03 -17.81 1.79
C VAL A 177 2.09 -16.89 2.58
N LEU A 178 1.38 -17.41 3.59
CA LEU A 178 0.51 -16.62 4.47
C LEU A 178 1.30 -15.53 5.22
N GLY A 179 2.44 -15.89 5.81
CA GLY A 179 3.31 -14.92 6.49
C GLY A 179 3.76 -13.81 5.54
N ARG A 180 4.16 -14.15 4.31
CA ARG A 180 4.54 -13.14 3.32
C ARG A 180 3.35 -12.28 2.87
N ALA A 181 2.16 -12.87 2.71
CA ALA A 181 0.95 -12.16 2.32
C ALA A 181 0.54 -11.12 3.37
N LEU A 182 0.56 -11.49 4.66
CA LEU A 182 0.35 -10.56 5.76
C LEU A 182 1.40 -9.42 5.75
N GLY A 183 2.67 -9.77 5.54
CA GLY A 183 3.74 -8.78 5.38
C GLY A 183 3.48 -7.80 4.22
N CYS A 184 3.09 -8.32 3.06
CA CYS A 184 2.78 -7.53 1.86
C CYS A 184 1.60 -6.58 2.11
N LEU A 185 0.56 -7.05 2.80
CA LEU A 185 -0.59 -6.22 3.19
C LEU A 185 -0.17 -5.09 4.14
N GLY A 186 0.73 -5.35 5.09
CA GLY A 186 1.33 -4.33 5.95
C GLY A 186 2.10 -3.25 5.16
N GLU A 187 2.91 -3.67 4.19
CA GLU A 187 3.61 -2.76 3.27
C GLU A 187 2.63 -1.94 2.43
N CYS A 188 1.55 -2.56 1.95
CA CYS A 188 0.50 -1.90 1.19
C CYS A 188 -0.23 -0.82 2.02
N CYS A 189 -0.54 -1.09 3.30
CA CYS A 189 -1.09 -0.09 4.21
C CYS A 189 -0.15 1.11 4.38
N ALA A 190 1.14 0.86 4.65
CA ALA A 190 2.13 1.91 4.81
C ALA A 190 2.31 2.77 3.54
N ALA A 191 2.25 2.14 2.37
CA ALA A 191 2.31 2.80 1.07
C ALA A 191 1.03 3.59 0.75
N ALA A 192 -0.13 3.09 1.19
CA ALA A 192 -1.44 3.71 0.98
C ALA A 192 -1.79 4.82 1.98
N ARG A 193 -0.91 5.21 2.91
CA ARG A 193 -1.21 6.21 3.98
C ARG A 193 -1.82 7.54 3.52
N ASN A 194 -1.56 7.95 2.28
CA ASN A 194 -2.08 9.20 1.69
C ASN A 194 -3.29 8.97 0.78
N ALA A 195 -3.80 7.74 0.69
CA ALA A 195 -4.95 7.36 -0.11
C ALA A 195 -6.26 7.70 0.62
N PRO A 196 -7.33 8.08 -0.11
CA PRO A 196 -8.62 8.42 0.51
C PRO A 196 -9.30 7.23 1.21
N ASP A 197 -8.95 6.02 0.80
CA ASP A 197 -9.47 4.74 1.29
C ASP A 197 -8.49 3.99 2.19
N ALA A 198 -7.41 4.64 2.63
CA ALA A 198 -6.40 4.04 3.52
C ALA A 198 -7.03 3.42 4.78
N ALA A 199 -8.05 4.07 5.35
CA ALA A 199 -8.74 3.57 6.55
C ALA A 199 -9.48 2.25 6.30
N LYS A 200 -10.09 2.08 5.10
CA LYS A 200 -10.81 0.85 4.75
C LYS A 200 -9.85 -0.33 4.62
N ILE A 201 -8.70 -0.12 3.97
CA ILE A 201 -7.66 -1.16 3.84
C ILE A 201 -7.10 -1.49 5.22
N ALA A 202 -6.75 -0.47 6.01
CA ALA A 202 -6.21 -0.66 7.35
C ALA A 202 -7.17 -1.45 8.24
N GLY A 203 -8.47 -1.16 8.17
CA GLY A 203 -9.52 -1.93 8.84
C GLY A 203 -9.54 -3.39 8.41
N GLY A 204 -9.60 -3.67 7.10
CA GLY A 204 -9.61 -5.06 6.60
C GLY A 204 -8.34 -5.84 6.93
N VAL A 205 -7.17 -5.18 6.89
CA VAL A 205 -5.90 -5.79 7.29
C VAL A 205 -5.85 -6.05 8.79
N LEU A 206 -6.39 -5.16 9.63
CA LEU A 206 -6.47 -5.37 11.07
C LEU A 206 -7.42 -6.51 11.42
N GLU A 207 -8.59 -6.59 10.78
CA GLU A 207 -9.54 -7.67 10.99
C GLU A 207 -8.93 -9.03 10.64
N LEU A 208 -8.25 -9.12 9.49
CA LEU A 208 -7.57 -10.33 9.06
C LEU A 208 -6.37 -10.68 9.96
N ALA A 209 -5.51 -9.70 10.26
CA ALA A 209 -4.28 -9.93 11.01
C ALA A 209 -4.54 -10.25 12.47
N LEU A 210 -5.65 -9.75 13.05
CA LEU A 210 -6.08 -10.04 14.42
C LEU A 210 -6.91 -11.32 14.53
N SER A 211 -7.18 -12.01 13.42
CA SER A 211 -7.88 -13.29 13.46
C SER A 211 -7.11 -14.32 14.28
N PRO A 212 -7.80 -15.28 14.92
CA PRO A 212 -7.15 -16.38 15.63
C PRO A 212 -6.17 -17.15 14.74
N GLY A 213 -6.52 -17.37 13.47
CA GLY A 213 -5.69 -18.03 12.47
C GLY A 213 -4.38 -17.34 12.16
N ALA A 214 -4.30 -16.00 12.30
CA ALA A 214 -3.08 -15.24 12.09
C ALA A 214 -2.31 -14.99 13.40
N MET A 215 -2.98 -14.49 14.45
CA MET A 215 -2.34 -14.12 15.72
C MET A 215 -1.89 -15.30 16.56
N ASN A 216 -2.65 -16.39 16.55
CA ASN A 216 -2.37 -17.59 17.33
C ASN A 216 -1.85 -18.74 16.45
N HIS A 217 -1.42 -18.43 15.23
CA HIS A 217 -0.89 -19.42 14.30
C HIS A 217 0.26 -20.21 14.94
N ALA A 218 0.35 -21.52 14.69
CA ALA A 218 1.39 -22.40 15.28
C ALA A 218 2.81 -21.89 14.96
N GLN A 219 3.01 -21.44 13.72
CA GLN A 219 4.31 -20.94 13.24
C GLN A 219 4.59 -19.50 13.72
N PRO A 220 5.76 -19.25 14.38
CA PRO A 220 6.09 -17.93 14.95
C PRO A 220 6.28 -16.83 13.90
N HIS A 221 6.76 -17.18 12.70
CA HIS A 221 6.97 -16.21 11.63
C HIS A 221 5.65 -15.61 11.12
N VAL A 222 4.56 -16.40 11.09
CA VAL A 222 3.22 -15.92 10.73
C VAL A 222 2.71 -14.93 11.77
N ARG A 223 2.83 -15.26 13.07
CA ARG A 223 2.46 -14.34 14.16
C ARG A 223 3.23 -13.02 14.10
N ARG A 224 4.53 -13.08 13.81
CA ARG A 224 5.36 -11.88 13.61
C ARG A 224 4.90 -11.07 12.40
N ALA A 225 4.54 -11.72 11.30
CA ALA A 225 4.03 -11.05 10.11
C ALA A 225 2.66 -10.40 10.35
N ALA A 226 1.78 -11.06 11.10
CA ALA A 226 0.49 -10.50 11.54
C ALA A 226 0.70 -9.22 12.37
N LEU A 227 1.61 -9.26 13.35
CA LEU A 227 1.98 -8.06 14.13
C LEU A 227 2.54 -6.95 13.24
N PHE A 228 3.41 -7.27 12.27
CA PHE A 228 3.91 -6.29 11.31
C PHE A 228 2.78 -5.67 10.47
N ALA A 229 1.82 -6.48 10.02
CA ALA A 229 0.64 -6.01 9.30
C ALA A 229 -0.20 -5.04 10.16
N CYS A 230 -0.44 -5.38 11.43
CA CYS A 230 -1.12 -4.51 12.39
C CYS A 230 -0.40 -3.17 12.57
N VAL A 231 0.93 -3.19 12.73
CA VAL A 231 1.73 -1.96 12.85
C VAL A 231 1.62 -1.13 11.57
N GLY A 232 1.73 -1.75 10.39
CA GLY A 232 1.57 -1.07 9.10
C GLY A 232 0.19 -0.42 8.96
N ALA A 233 -0.87 -1.11 9.37
CA ALA A 233 -2.23 -0.59 9.35
C ALA A 233 -2.42 0.59 10.32
N VAL A 234 -2.05 0.43 11.60
CA VAL A 234 -2.25 1.48 12.63
C VAL A 234 -1.39 2.72 12.40
N THR A 235 -0.19 2.56 11.83
CA THR A 235 0.68 3.70 11.53
C THR A 235 0.30 4.43 10.22
N SER A 236 -0.48 3.78 9.36
CA SER A 236 -0.91 4.37 8.08
C SER A 236 -2.08 5.35 8.21
N VAL A 237 -2.89 5.25 9.28
CA VAL A 237 -4.08 6.08 9.49
C VAL A 237 -4.25 6.49 10.95
N PRO A 238 -4.95 7.60 11.25
CA PRO A 238 -5.28 7.93 12.63
C PRO A 238 -6.04 6.78 13.33
N PRO A 239 -5.75 6.47 14.61
CA PRO A 239 -6.35 5.35 15.32
C PRO A 239 -7.89 5.36 15.33
N ALA A 240 -8.49 6.56 15.43
CA ALA A 240 -9.95 6.71 15.36
C ALA A 240 -10.52 6.30 13.98
N ALA A 241 -9.82 6.61 12.89
CA ALA A 241 -10.25 6.23 11.54
C ALA A 241 -10.12 4.71 11.31
N ALA A 242 -9.06 4.10 11.82
CA ALA A 242 -8.90 2.64 11.81
C ALA A 242 -10.01 1.95 12.61
N TRP A 243 -10.30 2.46 13.82
CA TRP A 243 -11.37 1.92 14.66
C TRP A 243 -12.73 2.04 13.99
N HIS A 244 -13.06 3.20 13.40
CA HIS A 244 -14.32 3.37 12.68
C HIS A 244 -14.45 2.46 11.47
N ALA A 245 -13.34 2.21 10.73
CA ALA A 245 -13.32 1.27 9.63
C ALA A 245 -13.55 -0.18 10.08
N LEU A 246 -12.99 -0.57 11.24
CA LEU A 246 -13.24 -1.87 11.86
C LEU A 246 -14.70 -1.99 12.35
N SER A 247 -15.20 -1.00 13.09
CA SER A 247 -16.55 -1.03 13.68
C SER A 247 -17.67 -0.88 12.64
N GLY A 248 -17.40 -0.22 11.52
CA GLY A 248 -18.34 -0.05 10.41
C GLY A 248 -18.20 -1.11 9.30
N GLY A 249 -17.28 -2.07 9.47
CA GLY A 249 -16.80 -2.99 8.43
C GLY A 249 -17.63 -4.26 8.21
N VAL A 250 -18.73 -4.49 8.93
CA VAL A 250 -19.55 -5.70 8.81
C VAL A 250 -20.44 -5.73 7.54
N GLY A 251 -20.09 -5.02 6.46
CA GLY A 251 -20.99 -4.98 5.30
C GLY A 251 -20.51 -4.35 3.99
N GLY A 252 -19.22 -4.35 3.66
CA GLY A 252 -18.74 -3.55 2.51
C GLY A 252 -17.70 -4.14 1.57
N VAL A 253 -17.16 -5.33 1.81
CA VAL A 253 -16.16 -5.95 0.90
C VAL A 253 -16.73 -7.05 0.00
N ALA A 254 -18.04 -7.32 0.07
CA ALA A 254 -18.75 -8.04 -0.96
C ALA A 254 -19.28 -7.05 -2.02
N ALA A 255 -18.61 -7.08 -3.18
CA ALA A 255 -19.00 -6.59 -4.49
C ALA A 255 -20.51 -6.30 -4.70
N GLY A 256 -20.93 -5.23 -5.36
CA GLY A 256 -20.20 -4.54 -6.42
C GLY A 256 -20.11 -5.37 -7.71
N SER A 257 -21.14 -6.18 -8.00
CA SER A 257 -21.46 -6.67 -9.35
C SER A 257 -22.95 -7.01 -9.44
N ALA A 258 -23.74 -6.05 -9.94
CA ALA A 258 -25.03 -6.23 -10.59
C ALA A 258 -25.19 -5.07 -11.57
#